data_AF-A0A7S6M940-F1
#
_entry.id   AF-A0A7S6M940-F1
#
_cell.length_a   1.000
_cell.length_b   1.000
_cell.length_c   1.000
_cell.angle_alpha   90.00
_cell.angle_beta   90.00
_cell.angle_gamma   90.00
#
_symmetry.space_group_name_H-M   'P 1'
#
loop_
_entity.id
_entity.type
_entity.pdbx_description
1 polymer ?
#
loop_
_entity_poly.entity_id
_entity_poly.type
_entity_poly.pdbx_seq_one_letter_code
_entity_poly.pdbx_strand_id
1 'polypeptide(L)'
;MIRKKLLTTVRCLPRCGFAGTEVRLVQLDLRGDSDESLLKEELQAWFESLGIDDAIFDVGVDADGPFAVVNDDAYSSDWGDPLL
;
A
#
# COMPACT_ATOMS: atom_id res chain seq x y z
N MET A 1 -8.47 0.99 27.34
CA MET A 1 -7.13 0.75 26.75
C MET A 1 -7.04 1.63 25.52
N ILE A 2 -6.28 2.73 25.57
CA ILE A 2 -6.14 3.66 24.44
C ILE A 2 -5.27 2.95 23.40
N ARG A 3 -5.87 2.49 22.29
CA ARG A 3 -5.17 1.83 21.18
C ARG A 3 -4.26 2.88 20.51
N LYS A 4 -2.95 2.63 20.50
CA LYS A 4 -2.01 3.44 19.73
C LYS A 4 -2.26 3.17 18.25
N LYS A 5 -2.77 4.18 17.56
CA LYS A 5 -2.83 4.26 16.11
C LYS A 5 -1.43 4.56 15.60
N LEU A 6 -0.86 3.68 14.80
CA LEU A 6 0.41 3.93 14.11
C LEU A 6 0.05 4.33 12.68
N LEU A 7 0.31 5.59 12.36
CA LEU A 7 0.20 6.06 10.99
C LEU A 7 1.37 5.46 10.22
N THR A 8 1.09 4.44 9.43
CA THR A 8 2.08 3.70 8.65
C THR A 8 2.02 4.16 7.20
N THR A 9 3.12 4.72 6.72
CA THR A 9 3.28 5.09 5.31
C THR A 9 3.74 3.86 4.54
N VAL A 10 2.95 3.44 3.55
CA VAL A 10 3.23 2.30 2.67
C VAL A 10 3.63 2.82 1.31
N ARG A 11 4.75 2.32 0.77
CA ARG A 11 5.19 2.60 -0.60
C ARG A 11 4.54 1.63 -1.56
N CYS A 12 3.76 2.14 -2.51
CA CYS A 12 3.08 1.36 -3.52
C CYS A 12 3.81 1.45 -4.85
N LEU A 13 4.22 0.30 -5.37
CA LEU A 13 4.95 0.10 -6.62
C LEU A 13 4.05 -0.65 -7.59
N PRO A 14 4.08 -0.38 -8.91
CA PRO A 14 3.37 -1.23 -9.87
C PRO A 14 4.03 -2.61 -9.99
N ARG A 15 3.27 -3.58 -10.49
CA ARG A 15 3.78 -4.92 -10.77
C ARG A 15 4.75 -4.95 -11.96
N CYS A 16 4.41 -4.26 -13.05
CA CYS A 16 5.30 -4.11 -14.20
C CYS A 16 6.08 -2.79 -14.09
N GLY A 17 7.13 -2.77 -13.27
CA GLY A 17 8.00 -1.60 -13.13
C GLY A 17 8.80 -1.33 -14.41
N PHE A 18 8.50 -0.25 -15.12
CA PHE A 18 9.37 0.33 -16.14
C PHE A 18 10.29 1.37 -15.51
N ALA A 19 11.41 1.68 -16.19
CA ALA A 19 12.29 2.78 -15.77
C ALA A 19 11.49 4.09 -15.71
N GLY A 20 11.41 4.69 -14.51
CA GLY A 20 10.67 5.93 -14.26
C GLY A 20 9.24 5.73 -13.74
N THR A 21 8.85 4.53 -13.30
CA THR A 21 7.52 4.39 -12.68
C THR A 21 7.51 5.01 -11.29
N GLU A 22 6.54 5.88 -11.06
CA GLU A 22 6.41 6.65 -9.83
C GLU A 22 6.11 5.71 -8.65
N VAL A 23 6.61 6.04 -7.47
CA VAL A 23 6.16 5.38 -6.24
C VAL A 23 4.95 6.16 -5.74
N ARG A 24 3.88 5.49 -5.32
CA ARG A 24 2.75 6.17 -4.67
C ARG A 24 2.76 5.89 -3.18
N LEU A 25 2.34 6.86 -2.38
CA LEU A 25 2.22 6.69 -0.94
C LEU A 25 0.76 6.49 -0.53
N VAL A 26 0.57 5.53 0.38
CA VAL A 26 -0.68 5.34 1.10
C VAL A 26 -0.39 5.42 2.60
N GLN A 27 -1.20 6.19 3.32
CA GLN A 27 -1.15 6.24 4.78
C GLN A 27 -2.23 5.34 5.34
N LEU A 28 -1.83 4.27 6.03
CA LEU A 28 -2.72 3.36 6.72
C LEU A 28 -2.64 3.56 8.23
N ASP A 29 -3.77 3.42 8.90
CA ASP A 29 -3.86 3.41 10.35
C ASP A 29 -3.81 1.95 10.83
N LEU A 30 -2.61 1.39 10.91
CA LEU A 30 -2.42 -0.01 11.28
C LEU A 30 -2.58 -0.18 12.79
N ARG A 31 -3.38 -1.17 13.18
CA ARG A 31 -3.68 -1.47 14.58
C ARG A 31 -2.71 -2.51 15.14
N GLY A 32 -1.58 -2.08 15.69
CA GLY A 32 -0.65 -2.93 16.46
C GLY A 32 0.66 -3.25 15.75
N ASP A 33 1.35 -4.31 16.20
CA ASP A 33 2.55 -4.83 15.51
C ASP A 33 2.13 -5.27 14.11
N SER A 34 2.60 -4.51 13.12
CA SER A 34 2.20 -4.64 11.73
C SER A 34 2.96 -5.80 11.12
N ASP A 35 2.32 -6.96 11.02
CA ASP A 35 2.81 -8.09 10.23
C ASP A 35 2.37 -7.92 8.77
N GLU A 36 3.12 -8.51 7.82
CA GLU A 36 2.88 -8.41 6.38
C GLU A 36 1.46 -8.85 6.01
N SER A 37 0.91 -9.86 6.70
CA SER A 37 -0.47 -10.32 6.47
C SER A 37 -1.50 -9.25 6.81
N LEU A 38 -1.33 -8.54 7.94
CA LEU A 38 -2.23 -7.45 8.34
C LEU A 38 -2.09 -6.24 7.41
N LEU A 39 -0.86 -5.94 6.97
CA LEU A 39 -0.60 -4.89 6.00
C LEU A 39 -1.34 -5.15 4.68
N LYS A 40 -1.30 -6.39 4.18
CA LYS A 40 -2.03 -6.78 2.97
C LYS A 40 -3.54 -6.61 3.12
N GLU A 41 -4.12 -7.10 4.21
CA GLU A 41 -5.56 -7.02 4.47
C GLU A 41 -6.06 -5.57 4.57
N GLU A 42 -5.38 -4.73 5.37
CA GLU A 42 -5.77 -3.33 5.57
C GLU A 42 -5.57 -2.50 4.29
N LEU A 43 -4.50 -2.77 3.53
CA LEU A 43 -4.28 -2.09 2.26
C LEU A 43 -5.30 -2.52 1.20
N GLN A 44 -5.62 -3.81 1.12
CA GLN A 44 -6.67 -4.32 0.24
C GLN A 44 -8.02 -3.71 0.58
N ALA A 45 -8.40 -3.65 1.86
CA ALA A 45 -9.64 -3.00 2.30
C ALA A 45 -9.67 -1.50 1.98
N TRP A 46 -8.52 -0.82 2.05
CA TRP A 46 -8.41 0.59 1.64
C TRP A 46 -8.69 0.76 0.14
N PHE A 47 -8.12 -0.08 -0.72
CA PHE A 47 -8.37 -0.06 -2.17
C PHE A 47 -9.82 -0.40 -2.51
N GLU A 48 -10.42 -1.39 -1.85
CA GLU A 48 -11.82 -1.76 -2.02
C GLU A 48 -12.76 -0.59 -1.64
N SER A 49 -12.39 0.22 -0.64
CA SER A 49 -13.15 1.43 -0.29
C SER A 49 -13.18 2.49 -1.39
N LEU A 50 -12.22 2.44 -2.31
CA LEU A 50 -12.13 3.26 -3.51
C LEU A 50 -12.80 2.60 -4.73
N GLY A 51 -13.36 1.39 -4.57
CA GLY A 51 -13.93 0.60 -5.66
C GLY A 51 -12.89 -0.11 -6.53
N ILE A 52 -11.68 -0.31 -6.01
CA ILE A 52 -10.60 -1.00 -6.71
C ILE A 52 -10.42 -2.38 -6.09
N ASP A 53 -10.96 -3.40 -6.76
CA ASP A 53 -10.83 -4.80 -6.35
C ASP A 53 -9.46 -5.37 -6.78
N ASP A 54 -8.98 -6.40 -6.07
CA ASP A 54 -7.73 -7.13 -6.37
C ASP A 54 -6.52 -6.21 -6.64
N ALA A 55 -6.39 -5.14 -5.86
CA ALA A 55 -5.34 -4.15 -6.06
C ALA A 55 -3.96 -4.69 -5.70
N ILE A 56 -3.85 -5.56 -4.70
CA ILE A 56 -2.56 -5.92 -4.10
C ILE A 56 -2.04 -7.26 -4.64
N PHE A 57 -0.95 -7.19 -5.40
CA PHE A 57 -0.20 -8.36 -5.86
C PHE A 57 0.60 -8.97 -4.70
N ASP A 58 1.44 -8.15 -4.06
CA ASP A 58 2.34 -8.60 -3.00
C ASP A 58 2.61 -7.48 -1.98
N VAL A 59 3.10 -7.83 -0.80
CA VAL A 59 3.53 -6.87 0.24
C VAL A 59 4.83 -7.34 0.88
N GLY A 60 5.58 -6.40 1.45
CA GLY A 60 6.78 -6.75 2.20
C GLY A 60 7.32 -5.58 3.01
N VAL A 61 8.44 -5.82 3.70
CA VAL A 61 9.16 -4.80 4.46
C VAL A 61 10.64 -4.82 4.07
N ASP A 62 11.18 -3.67 3.68
CA ASP A 62 12.61 -3.51 3.38
C ASP A 62 13.25 -2.46 4.32
N ALA A 63 14.48 -2.03 4.00
CA ALA A 63 15.23 -1.05 4.78
C ALA A 63 14.58 0.35 4.87
N ASP A 64 13.72 0.70 3.90
CA ASP A 64 12.98 1.96 3.84
C ASP A 64 11.57 1.82 4.44
N GLY A 65 11.19 0.62 4.90
CA GLY A 65 9.91 0.32 5.55
C GLY A 65 8.95 -0.50 4.68
N PRO A 66 7.65 -0.53 5.02
CA PRO A 66 6.68 -1.36 4.34
C PRO A 66 6.45 -0.89 2.89
N PHE A 67 6.30 -1.86 2.00
CA PHE A 67 5.95 -1.64 0.60
C PHE A 67 4.88 -2.63 0.14
N ALA A 68 4.20 -2.26 -0.94
CA ALA A 68 3.23 -3.09 -1.62
C ALA A 68 3.45 -3.03 -3.13
N VAL A 69 3.35 -4.19 -3.77
CA VAL A 69 3.27 -4.31 -5.23
C VAL A 69 1.80 -4.32 -5.61
N VAL A 70 1.40 -3.34 -6.41
CA VAL A 70 0.02 -3.11 -6.85
C VAL A 70 -0.13 -3.62 -8.28
N ASN A 71 -1.23 -4.31 -8.56
CA ASN A 71 -1.56 -4.75 -9.92
C ASN A 71 -1.69 -3.54 -10.85
N ASP A 72 -1.27 -3.69 -12.11
CA ASP A 72 -1.15 -2.56 -13.05
C ASP A 72 -2.50 -1.88 -13.33
N ASP A 73 -3.59 -2.65 -13.38
CA ASP A 73 -4.96 -2.14 -13.55
C ASP A 73 -5.36 -1.21 -12.40
N ALA A 74 -5.11 -1.64 -11.15
CA ALA A 74 -5.32 -0.82 -9.97
C ALA A 74 -4.41 0.41 -10.01
N TYR A 75 -3.13 0.24 -10.36
CA TYR A 75 -2.15 1.33 -10.43
C TYR A 75 -2.48 2.41 -11.48
N SER A 76 -3.17 2.04 -12.56
CA SER A 76 -3.65 2.98 -13.58
C SER A 76 -4.78 3.91 -13.11
N SER A 77 -5.41 3.59 -11.97
CA SER A 77 -6.48 4.40 -11.37
C SER A 77 -5.93 5.62 -10.62
N ASP A 78 -6.81 6.58 -10.32
CA ASP A 78 -6.45 7.82 -9.61
C ASP A 78 -6.55 7.64 -8.09
N TRP A 79 -5.41 7.46 -7.42
CA TRP A 79 -5.31 7.26 -5.96
C TRP A 79 -3.89 7.50 -5.46
N GLY A 80 -3.76 7.79 -4.17
CA GLY A 80 -2.48 8.02 -3.49
C GLY A 80 -1.80 9.33 -3.88
N ASP A 81 -0.71 9.66 -3.19
CA ASP A 81 0.13 10.80 -3.54
C ASP A 81 1.34 10.32 -4.36
N PRO A 82 1.62 10.89 -5.55
CA PRO A 82 2.81 10.56 -6.33
C PRO A 82 4.08 11.08 -5.62
N LEU A 83 5.06 10.19 -5.43
CA LEU A 83 6.44 10.56 -5.12
C LEU A 83 7.21 10.73 -6.43
N LEU A 84 7.58 11.98 -6.71
CA LEU A 84 8.50 12.38 -7.77
C LEU A 84 9.96 12.29 -7.30
#